data_AF-A0A3N4ZSP7-F1
#
_entry.id   AF-A0A3N4ZSP7-F1
#
_cell.length_a   1.000
_cell.length_b   1.000
_cell.length_c   1.000
_cell.angle_alpha   90.00
_cell.angle_beta   90.00
_cell.angle_gamma   90.00
#
_symmetry.space_group_name_H-M   'P 1'
#
loop_
_entity.id
_entity.type
_entity.pdbx_description
1 polymer ?
#
loop_
_entity_poly.entity_id
_entity_poly.type
_entity_poly.pdbx_seq_one_letter_code
_entity_poly.pdbx_strand_id
1 'polypeptide(L)'
;MTAAPQTAFPTSLTDLVRGHIREIPDFPAPGVLFRDITPLLADGPAFGALVDGLAEKYRGRVDAVAGLESRGFILAAPLANALGVGMITVRKAGRLPGPVIGVDYALEYGTARMELRPETVRDGQRVLIIDDVLATGGTGAAAVKLIERSGGEVVALAMLLELAALGGRSKLEGHDVDAVLVY
;
A
#
# COMPACT_ATOMS: atom_id res chain seq x y z
N MET A 1 -6.47 -22.92 9.22
CA MET A 1 -7.10 -22.26 8.06
C MET A 1 -6.06 -22.19 6.96
N THR A 2 -6.24 -22.93 5.88
CA THR A 2 -5.37 -22.87 4.70
C THR A 2 -5.53 -21.49 4.06
N ALA A 3 -4.43 -20.73 4.00
CA ALA A 3 -4.39 -19.47 3.26
C ALA A 3 -4.91 -19.72 1.84
N ALA A 4 -5.83 -18.87 1.38
CA ALA A 4 -6.22 -18.87 -0.03
C ALA A 4 -4.94 -18.64 -0.86
N PRO A 5 -4.79 -19.28 -2.03
CA PRO A 5 -3.62 -19.04 -2.85
C PRO A 5 -3.54 -17.54 -3.18
N GLN A 6 -2.44 -16.89 -2.79
CA GLN A 6 -2.08 -15.57 -3.27
C GLN A 6 -2.01 -15.64 -4.79
N THR A 7 -3.11 -15.29 -5.46
CA THR A 7 -3.13 -15.28 -6.93
C THR A 7 -2.26 -14.12 -7.36
N ALA A 8 -1.05 -14.45 -7.83
CA ALA A 8 -0.12 -13.50 -8.41
C ALA A 8 -0.82 -12.64 -9.47
N PHE A 9 -0.38 -11.39 -9.60
CA PHE A 9 -0.87 -10.54 -10.69
C PHE A 9 -0.50 -11.16 -12.05
N PRO A 10 -1.30 -10.92 -13.12
CA PRO A 10 -0.97 -11.41 -14.44
C PRO A 10 0.42 -10.94 -14.89
N THR A 11 1.18 -11.81 -15.57
CA THR A 11 2.52 -11.49 -16.06
C THR A 11 2.55 -10.21 -16.89
N SER A 12 1.50 -9.96 -17.69
CA SER A 12 1.37 -8.73 -18.47
C SER A 12 1.38 -7.46 -17.60
N LEU A 13 0.77 -7.50 -16.42
CA LEU A 13 0.76 -6.36 -15.51
C LEU A 13 2.13 -6.20 -14.83
N THR A 14 2.75 -7.30 -14.42
CA THR A 14 4.11 -7.28 -13.85
C THR A 14 5.14 -6.76 -14.86
N ASP A 15 5.07 -7.18 -16.13
CA ASP A 15 5.95 -6.72 -17.21
C ASP A 15 5.73 -5.25 -17.54
N LEU A 16 4.46 -4.80 -17.56
CA LEU A 16 4.12 -3.39 -17.72
C LEU A 16 4.76 -2.55 -16.62
N VAL A 17 4.59 -2.92 -15.35
CA VAL A 17 5.22 -2.19 -14.24
C VAL A 17 6.74 -2.22 -14.38
N ARG A 18 7.33 -3.40 -14.59
CA ARG A 18 8.79 -3.56 -14.72
C ARG A 18 9.37 -2.67 -15.82
N GLY A 19 8.71 -2.55 -16.96
CA GLY A 19 9.14 -1.70 -18.08
C GLY A 19 9.12 -0.20 -17.79
N HIS A 20 8.46 0.22 -16.70
CA HIS A 20 8.31 1.63 -16.32
C HIS A 20 8.96 1.98 -14.98
N ILE A 21 9.69 1.06 -14.35
CA ILE A 21 10.49 1.38 -13.17
C ILE A 21 11.89 1.83 -13.60
N ARG A 22 12.29 3.00 -13.13
CA ARG A 22 13.66 3.49 -13.28
C ARG A 22 14.45 3.23 -12.00
N GLU A 23 15.67 2.72 -12.16
CA GLU A 23 16.59 2.56 -11.03
C GLU A 23 17.44 3.82 -10.89
N ILE A 24 17.51 4.39 -9.68
CA ILE A 24 18.33 5.56 -9.36
C ILE A 24 19.30 5.16 -8.25
N PRO A 25 20.61 5.05 -8.52
CA PRO A 25 21.59 4.73 -7.49
C PRO A 25 21.78 5.90 -6.52
N ASP A 26 22.21 5.57 -5.30
CA ASP A 26 22.60 6.51 -4.24
C ASP A 26 21.53 7.51 -3.82
N PHE A 27 20.25 7.11 -3.84
CA PHE A 27 19.13 7.94 -3.40
C PHE A 27 18.22 7.20 -2.40
N PRO A 28 17.80 7.83 -1.29
CA PRO A 28 18.12 9.19 -0.86
C PRO A 28 19.51 9.33 -0.20
N ALA A 29 20.26 8.22 -0.09
CA ALA A 29 21.58 8.17 0.52
C ALA A 29 22.51 7.22 -0.26
N PRO A 30 23.84 7.37 -0.14
CA PRO A 30 24.80 6.47 -0.76
C PRO A 30 24.54 5.00 -0.42
N GLY A 31 24.64 4.12 -1.41
CA GLY A 31 24.41 2.67 -1.28
C GLY A 31 22.95 2.24 -1.43
N VAL A 32 21.99 3.17 -1.54
CA VAL A 32 20.57 2.85 -1.74
C VAL A 32 20.22 2.88 -3.23
N LEU A 33 19.69 1.78 -3.75
CA LEU A 33 19.14 1.72 -5.11
C LEU A 33 17.64 2.03 -5.08
N PHE A 34 17.30 3.27 -5.43
CA PHE A 34 15.91 3.72 -5.44
C PHE A 34 15.16 3.21 -6.68
N ARG A 35 13.93 2.75 -6.47
CA ARG A 35 13.01 2.33 -7.54
C ARG A 35 12.03 3.47 -7.80
N ASP A 36 12.30 4.24 -8.83
CA ASP A 36 11.50 5.38 -9.24
C ASP A 36 10.31 4.93 -10.11
N ILE A 37 9.11 5.17 -9.59
CA ILE A 37 7.82 4.86 -10.23
C ILE A 37 7.32 6.01 -11.10
N THR A 38 7.98 7.17 -11.11
CA THR A 38 7.48 8.35 -11.84
C THR A 38 7.30 8.12 -13.35
N PRO A 39 8.09 7.29 -14.07
CA PRO A 39 7.80 7.02 -15.48
C PRO A 39 6.48 6.26 -15.67
N LEU A 40 6.14 5.34 -14.77
CA LEU A 40 4.85 4.64 -14.77
C LEU A 40 3.69 5.62 -14.56
N LEU A 41 3.85 6.57 -13.64
CA LEU A 41 2.82 7.58 -13.36
C LEU A 41 2.67 8.60 -14.50
N ALA A 42 3.76 8.89 -15.22
CA ALA A 42 3.77 9.83 -16.35
C ALA A 42 3.15 9.24 -17.63
N ASP A 43 3.10 7.91 -17.75
CA ASP A 43 2.44 7.21 -18.84
C ASP A 43 0.97 6.94 -18.48
N GLY A 44 0.06 7.79 -18.98
CA GLY A 44 -1.38 7.69 -18.71
C GLY A 44 -1.99 6.33 -19.04
N PRO A 45 -1.76 5.77 -20.25
CA PRO A 45 -2.17 4.40 -20.58
C PRO A 45 -1.63 3.32 -19.64
N ALA A 46 -0.33 3.35 -19.30
CA ALA A 46 0.25 2.36 -18.41
C ALA A 46 -0.30 2.48 -16.98
N PHE A 47 -0.47 3.71 -16.48
CA PHE A 47 -1.07 3.94 -15.17
C PHE A 47 -2.53 3.50 -15.12
N GLY A 48 -3.31 3.76 -16.19
CA GLY A 48 -4.67 3.26 -16.34
C GLY A 48 -4.73 1.73 -16.29
N ALA A 49 -3.86 1.05 -17.05
CA ALA A 49 -3.78 -0.41 -17.06
C ALA A 49 -3.39 -0.99 -15.68
N LEU A 50 -2.52 -0.32 -14.93
CA LEU A 50 -2.23 -0.69 -13.54
C LEU A 50 -3.47 -0.62 -12.66
N VAL A 51 -4.19 0.50 -12.72
CA VAL A 51 -5.40 0.71 -11.92
C VAL A 51 -6.47 -0.33 -12.26
N ASP A 52 -6.67 -0.62 -13.55
CA ASP A 52 -7.62 -1.63 -14.01
C ASP A 52 -7.25 -3.04 -13.52
N GLY A 53 -5.97 -3.41 -13.61
CA GLY A 53 -5.47 -4.70 -13.14
C GLY A 53 -5.61 -4.89 -11.62
N LEU A 54 -5.36 -3.83 -10.85
CA LEU A 54 -5.62 -3.82 -9.41
C LEU A 54 -7.13 -3.91 -9.12
N ALA A 55 -7.95 -3.14 -9.83
CA ALA A 55 -9.39 -3.12 -9.64
C ALA A 55 -10.02 -4.48 -9.93
N GLU A 56 -9.61 -5.17 -10.99
CA GLU A 56 -10.09 -6.51 -11.35
C GLU A 56 -9.90 -7.50 -10.19
N LYS A 57 -8.73 -7.48 -9.56
CA LYS A 57 -8.42 -8.38 -8.44
C LYS A 57 -9.25 -8.11 -7.18
N TYR A 58 -9.61 -6.86 -6.92
CA TYR A 58 -10.26 -6.44 -5.67
C TYR A 58 -11.75 -6.10 -5.80
N ARG A 59 -12.32 -6.11 -7.01
CA ARG A 59 -13.73 -5.81 -7.25
C ARG A 59 -14.64 -6.74 -6.44
N GLY A 60 -15.56 -6.14 -5.68
CA GLY A 60 -16.49 -6.85 -4.80
C GLY A 60 -15.88 -7.43 -3.52
N ARG A 61 -14.55 -7.36 -3.35
CA ARG A 61 -13.84 -7.91 -2.18
C ARG A 61 -13.62 -6.88 -1.06
N VAL A 62 -13.61 -5.59 -1.39
CA VAL A 62 -13.30 -4.50 -0.47
C VAL A 62 -14.39 -3.43 -0.50
N ASP A 63 -14.56 -2.71 0.60
CA ASP A 63 -15.52 -1.62 0.80
C ASP A 63 -14.83 -0.25 0.94
N ALA A 64 -13.50 -0.24 1.08
CA ALA A 64 -12.66 0.96 1.03
C ALA A 64 -11.20 0.64 0.69
N VAL A 65 -10.49 1.68 0.23
CA VAL A 65 -9.04 1.63 0.00
C VAL A 65 -8.33 2.62 0.91
N ALA A 66 -7.45 2.12 1.79
CA ALA A 66 -6.58 2.92 2.63
C ALA A 66 -5.22 3.13 1.94
N GLY A 67 -4.94 4.37 1.54
CA GLY A 67 -3.62 4.74 1.02
C GLY A 67 -2.67 5.14 2.15
N LEU A 68 -1.39 4.78 2.03
CA LEU A 68 -0.33 5.25 2.92
C LEU A 68 0.32 6.53 2.36
N GLU A 69 0.54 7.52 3.23
CA GLU A 69 1.11 8.79 2.78
C GLU A 69 2.58 8.68 2.34
N SER A 70 3.00 9.32 1.23
CA SER A 70 2.19 10.09 0.26
C SER A 70 1.95 9.34 -1.05
N ARG A 71 2.89 8.46 -1.43
CA ARG A 71 2.87 7.81 -2.75
C ARG A 71 1.76 6.76 -2.85
N GLY A 72 1.42 6.09 -1.75
CA GLY A 72 0.22 5.26 -1.68
C GLY A 72 -1.08 6.01 -2.01
N PHE A 73 -1.16 7.33 -1.81
CA PHE A 73 -2.35 8.10 -2.24
C PHE A 73 -2.50 8.19 -3.75
N ILE A 74 -1.38 8.25 -4.47
CA ILE A 74 -1.38 8.32 -5.93
C ILE A 74 -2.00 7.05 -6.51
N LEU A 75 -1.80 5.90 -5.85
CA LEU A 75 -2.37 4.61 -6.25
C LEU A 75 -3.78 4.40 -5.70
N ALA A 76 -4.02 4.77 -4.45
CA ALA A 76 -5.28 4.55 -3.75
C ALA A 76 -6.45 5.34 -4.34
N ALA A 77 -6.24 6.62 -4.68
CA ALA A 77 -7.31 7.47 -5.16
C ALA A 77 -7.95 6.97 -6.47
N PRO A 78 -7.19 6.67 -7.55
CA PRO A 78 -7.79 6.13 -8.77
C PRO A 78 -8.32 4.71 -8.57
N LEU A 79 -7.69 3.88 -7.74
CA LEU A 79 -8.19 2.53 -7.44
C LEU A 79 -9.54 2.55 -6.72
N ALA A 80 -9.69 3.39 -5.69
CA ALA A 80 -10.96 3.58 -4.98
C ALA A 80 -12.06 4.05 -5.94
N ASN A 81 -11.73 5.00 -6.83
CA ASN A 81 -12.64 5.46 -7.88
C ASN A 81 -13.04 4.34 -8.84
N ALA A 82 -12.09 3.53 -9.34
CA ALA A 82 -12.36 2.43 -10.26
C ALA A 82 -13.19 1.30 -9.63
N LEU A 83 -13.05 1.11 -8.31
CA LEU A 83 -13.82 0.15 -7.51
C LEU A 83 -15.20 0.69 -7.10
N GLY A 84 -15.43 2.01 -7.18
CA GLY A 84 -16.65 2.65 -6.71
C GLY A 84 -16.79 2.67 -5.18
N VAL A 85 -15.66 2.71 -4.45
CA VAL A 85 -15.60 2.66 -2.98
C VAL A 85 -14.94 3.91 -2.40
N GLY A 86 -15.06 4.09 -1.08
CA GLY A 86 -14.40 5.19 -0.38
C GLY A 86 -12.89 5.02 -0.26
N MET A 87 -12.18 6.13 -0.09
CA MET A 87 -10.76 6.15 0.23
C MET A 87 -10.54 6.61 1.68
N ILE A 88 -9.67 5.90 2.39
CA ILE A 88 -9.20 6.23 3.74
C ILE A 88 -7.76 6.75 3.62
N THR A 89 -7.42 7.75 4.44
CA THR A 89 -6.07 8.33 4.46
C THR A 89 -5.34 7.93 5.74
N VAL A 90 -4.19 7.27 5.60
CA VAL A 90 -3.27 6.97 6.70
C VAL A 90 -2.05 7.87 6.54
N ARG A 91 -1.85 8.79 7.47
CA ARG A 91 -0.88 9.88 7.31
C ARG A 91 0.21 9.86 8.36
N LYS A 92 1.32 10.54 8.08
CA LYS A 92 2.33 10.85 9.10
C LYS A 92 1.72 11.79 10.15
N ALA A 93 2.30 11.76 11.35
CA ALA A 93 1.79 12.55 12.47
C ALA A 93 1.64 14.05 12.16
N GLY A 94 0.54 14.64 12.63
CA GLY A 94 0.25 16.07 12.52
C GLY A 94 -0.26 16.52 11.14
N ARG A 95 -0.63 15.59 10.26
CA ARG A 95 -1.13 15.90 8.91
C ARG A 95 -2.65 15.76 8.76
N LEU A 96 -3.34 15.18 9.73
CA LEU A 96 -4.80 15.04 9.74
C LEU A 96 -5.44 16.09 10.65
N PRO A 97 -6.55 16.71 10.24
CA PRO A 97 -7.31 17.60 11.10
C PRO A 97 -8.22 16.82 12.05
N GLY A 98 -8.46 17.36 13.25
CA GLY A 98 -9.40 16.78 14.22
C GLY A 98 -8.82 15.62 15.05
N PRO A 99 -9.68 14.85 15.75
CA PRO A 99 -9.25 13.71 16.55
C PRO A 99 -8.63 12.60 15.69
N VAL A 100 -7.53 12.03 16.17
CA VAL A 100 -6.81 10.94 15.50
C VAL A 100 -6.43 9.86 16.50
N ILE A 101 -6.30 8.63 16.02
CA ILE A 101 -5.51 7.60 16.68
C ILE A 101 -4.18 7.46 15.97
N GLY A 102 -3.14 7.05 16.70
CA GLY A 102 -1.82 6.84 16.13
C GLY A 102 -1.18 5.54 16.60
N VAL A 103 -0.24 5.08 15.77
CA VAL A 103 0.63 3.92 16.02
C VAL A 103 2.06 4.33 15.69
N ASP A 104 2.93 4.19 16.68
CA ASP A 104 4.36 4.42 16.52
C ASP A 104 5.03 3.16 15.96
N TYR A 105 6.06 3.34 15.13
CA TYR A 105 6.86 2.25 14.57
C TYR A 105 8.34 2.64 14.51
N ALA A 106 9.21 1.63 14.60
CA ALA A 106 10.65 1.82 14.59
C ALA A 106 11.18 2.07 13.17
N LEU A 107 12.10 3.04 13.07
CA LEU A 107 12.99 3.24 11.94
C LEU A 107 14.38 2.67 12.27
N GLU A 108 15.30 2.67 11.31
CA GLU A 108 16.72 2.34 11.59
C GLU A 108 17.30 3.29 12.66
N TYR A 109 16.94 4.57 12.57
CA TYR A 109 17.27 5.59 13.56
C TYR A 109 16.00 6.32 13.98
N GLY A 110 15.53 6.03 15.20
CA GLY A 110 14.38 6.69 15.82
C GLY A 110 13.03 6.01 15.58
N THR A 111 11.96 6.76 15.82
CA THR A 111 10.57 6.31 15.70
C THR A 111 9.78 7.26 14.83
N ALA A 112 8.87 6.72 14.03
CA ALA A 112 7.87 7.49 13.30
C ALA A 112 6.47 7.07 13.75
N ARG A 113 5.48 7.89 13.41
CA ARG A 113 4.08 7.68 13.80
C ARG A 113 3.17 7.83 12.59
N MET A 114 2.32 6.82 12.39
CA MET A 114 1.19 6.90 11.47
C MET A 114 -0.07 7.22 12.25
N GLU A 115 -0.95 8.02 11.65
CA GLU A 115 -2.21 8.49 12.20
C GLU A 115 -3.35 8.22 11.23
N LEU A 116 -4.52 7.98 11.80
CA LEU A 116 -5.78 7.79 11.10
C LEU A 116 -6.89 8.43 11.92
N ARG A 117 -7.89 8.97 11.22
CA ARG A 117 -9.14 9.43 11.83
C ARG A 117 -10.11 8.25 11.97
N PRO A 118 -10.40 7.76 13.19
CA PRO A 118 -11.14 6.52 13.38
C PRO A 118 -12.54 6.55 12.76
N GLU A 119 -13.19 7.72 12.72
CA GLU A 119 -14.53 7.87 12.13
C GLU A 119 -14.58 7.70 10.61
N THR A 120 -13.42 7.61 9.95
CA THR A 120 -13.35 7.31 8.51
C THR A 120 -13.47 5.82 8.20
N VAL A 121 -13.43 4.97 9.23
CA VAL A 121 -13.58 3.52 9.15
C VAL A 121 -14.91 3.14 9.80
N ARG A 122 -15.71 2.33 9.11
CA ARG A 122 -16.95 1.77 9.67
C ARG A 122 -16.66 0.40 10.29
N ASP A 123 -17.40 0.04 11.33
CA ASP A 123 -17.33 -1.30 11.92
C ASP A 123 -17.60 -2.39 10.85
N GLY A 124 -16.72 -3.38 10.78
CA GLY A 124 -16.74 -4.47 9.81
C GLY A 124 -16.39 -4.06 8.38
N GLN A 125 -15.93 -2.82 8.14
CA GLN A 125 -15.57 -2.37 6.79
C GLN A 125 -14.36 -3.14 6.27
N ARG A 126 -14.50 -3.78 5.10
CA ARG A 126 -13.41 -4.51 4.45
C ARG A 126 -12.47 -3.54 3.75
N VAL A 127 -11.26 -3.37 4.25
CA VAL A 127 -10.30 -2.37 3.78
C VAL A 127 -9.14 -3.03 3.05
N LEU A 128 -8.84 -2.53 1.86
CA LEU A 128 -7.58 -2.76 1.16
C LEU A 128 -6.57 -1.70 1.60
N ILE A 129 -5.40 -2.09 2.10
CA ILE A 129 -4.29 -1.14 2.32
C ILE A 129 -3.42 -1.13 1.05
N ILE A 130 -3.04 0.03 0.54
CA ILE A 130 -2.17 0.15 -0.64
C ILE A 130 -1.03 1.16 -0.44
N ASP A 131 0.16 0.78 -0.90
CA ASP A 131 1.34 1.64 -0.96
C ASP A 131 2.23 1.32 -2.16
N ASP A 132 3.20 2.18 -2.43
CA ASP A 132 4.11 2.01 -3.55
C ASP A 132 5.22 0.98 -3.30
N VAL A 133 5.78 0.94 -2.09
CA VAL A 133 6.91 0.04 -1.78
C VAL A 133 6.75 -0.65 -0.42
N LEU A 134 6.78 -1.98 -0.43
CA LEU A 134 7.04 -2.78 0.76
C LEU A 134 8.55 -2.94 0.98
N ALA A 135 9.08 -2.17 1.93
CA ALA A 135 10.46 -2.30 2.40
C ALA A 135 10.51 -3.13 3.70
N THR A 136 10.66 -2.49 4.86
CA THR A 136 10.77 -3.17 6.17
C THR A 136 9.42 -3.54 6.79
N GLY A 137 8.29 -3.22 6.14
CA GLY A 137 6.93 -3.52 6.60
C GLY A 137 6.40 -2.66 7.75
N GLY A 138 7.19 -1.73 8.31
CA GLY A 138 6.80 -0.94 9.48
C GLY A 138 5.54 -0.09 9.27
N THR A 139 5.47 0.64 8.16
CA THR A 139 4.31 1.49 7.82
C THR A 139 3.05 0.67 7.58
N GLY A 140 3.18 -0.47 6.86
CA GLY A 140 2.06 -1.38 6.62
C GLY A 140 1.51 -1.96 7.93
N ALA A 141 2.38 -2.42 8.83
CA ALA A 141 1.97 -2.96 10.12
C ALA A 141 1.31 -1.90 11.02
N ALA A 142 1.78 -0.65 10.97
CA ALA A 142 1.13 0.46 11.67
C ALA A 142 -0.27 0.74 11.11
N ALA A 143 -0.43 0.71 9.78
CA ALA A 143 -1.70 0.92 9.11
C ALA A 143 -2.72 -0.18 9.41
N VAL A 144 -2.30 -1.45 9.40
CA VAL A 144 -3.14 -2.59 9.81
C VAL A 144 -3.74 -2.34 11.20
N LYS A 145 -2.89 -2.04 12.19
CA LYS A 145 -3.32 -1.76 13.56
C LYS A 145 -4.28 -0.58 13.66
N LEU A 146 -4.06 0.48 12.87
CA LEU A 146 -4.95 1.65 12.85
C LEU A 146 -6.34 1.31 12.31
N ILE A 147 -6.41 0.54 11.22
CA ILE A 147 -7.67 0.09 10.62
C ILE A 147 -8.44 -0.82 11.56
N GLU A 148 -7.78 -1.85 12.11
CA GLU A 148 -8.42 -2.81 13.03
C GLU A 148 -8.90 -2.14 14.33
N ARG A 149 -8.11 -1.23 14.90
CA ARG A 149 -8.52 -0.46 16.09
C ARG A 149 -9.69 0.49 15.82
N SER A 150 -9.97 0.79 14.55
CA SER A 150 -11.10 1.61 14.13
C SER A 150 -12.30 0.77 13.68
N GLY A 151 -12.27 -0.55 13.92
CA GLY A 151 -13.36 -1.47 13.61
C GLY A 151 -13.32 -2.08 12.20
N GLY A 152 -12.31 -1.74 11.39
CA GLY A 152 -12.19 -2.27 10.03
C GLY A 152 -11.52 -3.65 9.97
N GLU A 153 -11.77 -4.38 8.88
CA GLU A 153 -11.14 -5.66 8.57
C GLU A 153 -10.15 -5.49 7.42
N VAL A 154 -8.87 -5.82 7.63
CA VAL A 154 -7.87 -5.72 6.56
C VAL A 154 -7.98 -6.94 5.64
N VAL A 155 -8.44 -6.74 4.41
CA VAL A 155 -8.57 -7.80 3.40
C VAL A 155 -7.20 -8.22 2.89
N ALA A 156 -6.36 -7.25 2.55
CA ALA A 156 -5.02 -7.44 2.06
C ALA A 156 -4.22 -6.14 2.14
N LEU A 157 -2.90 -6.27 2.00
CA LEU A 157 -2.01 -5.19 1.64
C LEU A 157 -1.58 -5.36 0.18
N ALA A 158 -1.88 -4.38 -0.67
CA ALA A 158 -1.42 -4.31 -2.05
C ALA A 158 -0.20 -3.40 -2.16
N MET A 159 0.86 -3.89 -2.78
CA MET A 159 2.12 -3.19 -2.96
C MET A 159 2.42 -3.12 -4.46
N LEU A 160 2.79 -1.94 -4.96
CA LEU A 160 3.28 -1.86 -6.33
C LEU A 160 4.61 -2.62 -6.43
N LEU A 161 5.55 -2.31 -5.54
CA LEU A 161 6.86 -2.92 -5.47
C LEU A 161 7.08 -3.59 -4.11
N GLU A 162 7.75 -4.73 -4.10
CA GLU A 162 8.28 -5.35 -2.88
C GLU A 162 9.80 -5.47 -2.98
N LEU A 163 10.51 -5.10 -1.92
CA LEU A 163 11.94 -5.35 -1.75
C LEU A 163 12.11 -6.57 -0.83
N ALA A 164 12.08 -7.78 -1.39
CA ALA A 164 12.00 -9.02 -0.61
C ALA A 164 13.20 -9.19 0.33
N ALA A 165 14.38 -8.72 -0.07
CA ALA A 165 15.60 -8.73 0.75
C ALA A 165 15.46 -7.98 2.09
N LEU A 166 14.49 -7.07 2.22
CA LEU A 166 14.25 -6.30 3.46
C LEU A 166 13.25 -6.98 4.41
N GLY A 167 12.70 -8.13 4.05
CA GLY A 167 11.92 -8.98 4.95
C GLY A 167 10.59 -8.38 5.42
N GLY A 168 10.02 -7.41 4.70
CA GLY A 168 8.84 -6.64 5.14
C GLY A 168 7.62 -7.48 5.47
N ARG A 169 7.40 -8.61 4.78
CA ARG A 169 6.30 -9.54 5.04
C ARG A 169 6.29 -10.12 6.46
N SER A 170 7.44 -10.23 7.12
CA SER A 170 7.53 -10.74 8.52
C SER A 170 6.78 -9.87 9.53
N LYS A 171 6.58 -8.58 9.25
CA LYS A 171 5.79 -7.69 10.12
C LYS A 171 4.29 -7.70 9.81
N LEU A 172 3.88 -8.45 8.79
CA LEU A 172 2.52 -8.53 8.27
C LEU A 172 1.96 -9.96 8.39
N GLU A 173 2.56 -10.79 9.24
CA GLU A 173 2.07 -12.15 9.51
C GLU A 173 0.59 -12.12 9.91
N GLY A 174 -0.18 -13.04 9.33
CA GLY A 174 -1.63 -13.10 9.51
C GLY A 174 -2.44 -12.28 8.50
N HIS A 175 -1.78 -11.50 7.63
CA HIS A 175 -2.44 -10.74 6.56
C HIS A 175 -1.97 -11.17 5.17
N ASP A 176 -2.87 -11.10 4.20
CA ASP A 176 -2.52 -11.28 2.79
C ASP A 176 -1.70 -10.08 2.29
N VAL A 177 -0.58 -10.37 1.63
CA VAL A 177 0.30 -9.37 1.03
C VAL A 177 0.51 -9.68 -0.44
N ASP A 178 -0.01 -8.79 -1.28
CA ASP A 178 0.10 -8.86 -2.72
C ASP A 178 1.10 -7.82 -3.21
N ALA A 179 2.00 -8.22 -4.11
CA ALA A 179 2.96 -7.33 -4.76
C ALA A 179 2.88 -7.48 -6.28
N VAL A 180 2.78 -6.37 -7.03
CA VAL A 180 2.76 -6.41 -8.50
C VAL A 180 4.13 -6.79 -9.05
N LEU A 181 5.19 -6.26 -8.45
CA LEU A 181 6.57 -6.54 -8.82
C LEU A 181 7.43 -6.77 -7.57
N VAL A 182 8.11 -7.92 -7.50
CA VAL A 182 9.03 -8.27 -6.41
C VAL A 182 10.47 -8.15 -6.90
N TYR A 183 11.30 -7.47 -6.10
CA TYR A 183 12.75 -7.33 -6.25
C TYR A 183 13.49 -8.09 -5.14
#